data_AF-A0A800AGZ7-F1
#
_entry.id   AF-A0A800AGZ7-F1
#
_cell.length_a   1.000
_cell.length_b   1.000
_cell.length_c   1.000
_cell.angle_alpha   90.00
_cell.angle_beta   90.00
_cell.angle_gamma   90.00
#
_symmetry.space_group_name_H-M   'P 1'
#
loop_
_entity.id
_entity.type
_entity.pdbx_description
1 polymer ?
#
loop_
_entity_poly.entity_id
_entity_poly.type
_entity_poly.pdbx_seq_one_letter_code
_entity_poly.pdbx_strand_id
1 'polypeptide(L)'
;MLSKIYPEETLRTVLLPRGVWHPYPTVEEREHWEFLPQSIRQTHITRGKEALNYEWPTILAVRFLDFIRDGNRDRYQSVSFERRRILVNLVIAECMEGKG
;
A
#
# COMPACT_ATOMS: atom_id res chain seq x y z
N MET A 1 -16.07 -10.72 14.40
CA MET A 1 -15.26 -9.76 15.18
C MET A 1 -14.47 -10.55 16.21
N LEU A 2 -13.22 -10.15 16.49
CA LEU A 2 -12.36 -10.79 17.49
C LEU A 2 -13.02 -10.87 18.88
N SER A 3 -13.81 -9.85 19.24
CA SER A 3 -14.62 -9.80 20.47
C SER A 3 -15.73 -10.86 20.56
N LYS A 4 -16.03 -11.59 19.48
CA LYS A 4 -16.95 -12.75 19.49
C LYS A 4 -16.23 -14.07 19.80
N ILE A 5 -14.90 -14.09 19.71
CA ILE A 5 -14.06 -15.29 19.85
C ILE A 5 -13.29 -15.24 21.18
N TYR A 6 -12.92 -14.04 21.63
CA TYR A 6 -12.15 -13.83 22.86
C TYR A 6 -12.85 -12.84 23.81
N PRO A 7 -12.78 -13.05 25.14
CA PRO A 7 -13.25 -12.09 26.12
C PRO A 7 -12.55 -10.74 25.98
N GLU A 8 -13.28 -9.65 26.27
CA GLU A 8 -12.73 -8.29 26.15
C GLU A 8 -11.51 -8.07 27.04
N GLU A 9 -11.52 -8.61 28.25
CA GLU A 9 -10.38 -8.49 29.18
C GLU A 9 -9.11 -9.13 28.64
N THR A 10 -9.22 -10.27 27.96
CA THR A 10 -8.09 -10.90 27.29
C THR A 10 -7.55 -10.00 26.18
N LEU A 11 -8.43 -9.39 25.37
CA LEU A 11 -8.02 -8.49 24.30
C LEU A 11 -7.34 -7.23 24.84
N ARG A 12 -7.79 -6.69 25.97
CA ARG A 12 -7.15 -5.54 26.64
C ARG A 12 -5.73 -5.83 27.11
N THR A 13 -5.42 -7.08 27.47
CA THR A 13 -4.07 -7.48 27.88
C THR A 13 -3.11 -7.79 26.74
N VAL A 14 -3.62 -8.14 25.55
CA VAL A 14 -2.80 -8.60 24.41
C VAL A 14 -2.67 -7.54 23.33
N LEU A 15 -3.69 -6.71 23.11
CA LEU A 15 -3.68 -5.68 22.07
C LEU A 15 -3.03 -4.40 22.57
N LEU A 16 -2.19 -3.81 21.71
CA LEU A 16 -1.70 -2.46 21.94
C LEU A 16 -2.86 -1.46 21.86
N PRO A 17 -2.92 -0.46 22.77
CA PRO A 17 -3.87 0.64 22.64
C PRO A 17 -3.72 1.34 21.28
N ARG A 18 -4.84 1.73 20.67
CA ARG A 18 -4.84 2.41 19.36
C ARG A 18 -3.86 3.59 19.29
N GLY A 19 -3.75 4.38 20.37
CA GLY A 19 -2.91 5.57 20.42
C GLY A 19 -1.41 5.30 20.41
N VAL A 20 -0.97 4.07 20.73
CA VAL A 20 0.44 3.67 20.70
C VAL A 20 0.74 2.67 19.58
N TRP A 21 -0.27 2.29 18.79
CA TRP A 21 -0.11 1.40 17.66
C TRP A 21 0.61 2.13 16.52
N HIS A 22 1.90 1.82 16.36
CA HIS A 22 2.78 2.45 15.39
C HIS A 22 3.60 1.38 14.63
N PRO A 23 2.96 0.59 13.75
CA PRO A 23 3.60 -0.57 13.11
C PRO A 23 4.58 -0.20 11.99
N TYR A 24 4.48 1.03 11.46
CA TYR A 24 5.29 1.50 10.35
C TYR A 24 5.73 2.94 10.61
N PRO A 25 6.96 3.31 10.21
CA PRO A 25 7.43 4.68 10.32
C PRO A 25 6.60 5.61 9.42
N THR A 26 6.36 6.81 9.92
CA THR A 26 5.90 7.96 9.13
C THR A 26 7.02 8.47 8.23
N VAL A 27 6.67 9.34 7.26
CA VAL A 27 7.66 9.96 6.37
C VAL A 27 8.68 10.83 7.12
N GLU A 28 8.29 11.41 8.26
CA GLU A 28 9.12 12.29 9.09
C GLU A 28 10.11 11.52 9.98
N GLU A 29 9.86 10.23 10.23
CA GLU A 29 10.75 9.36 11.01
C GLU A 29 11.93 8.87 10.16
N ARG A 30 12.78 9.82 9.74
CA ARG A 30 13.86 9.62 8.76
C ARG A 30 14.83 8.52 9.11
N GLU A 31 15.14 8.34 10.39
CA GLU A 31 16.08 7.32 10.87
C GLU A 31 15.72 5.92 10.35
N HIS A 32 14.44 5.55 10.37
CA HIS A 32 13.98 4.23 9.91
C HIS A 32 14.20 4.04 8.41
N TRP A 33 13.96 5.08 7.62
CA TRP A 33 14.16 5.05 6.17
C TRP A 33 15.65 5.06 5.83
N GLU A 34 16.45 5.85 6.52
CA GLU A 34 17.89 5.99 6.30
C GLU A 34 18.69 4.78 6.74
N PHE A 35 18.20 4.05 7.75
CA PHE A 35 18.74 2.77 8.21
C PHE A 35 18.70 1.69 7.12
N LEU A 36 17.79 1.80 6.14
CA LEU A 36 17.70 0.83 5.06
C LEU A 36 18.98 0.85 4.19
N PRO A 37 19.49 -0.33 3.77
CA PRO A 37 20.65 -0.41 2.90
C PRO A 37 20.48 0.45 1.65
N GLN A 38 21.54 1.17 1.27
CA GLN A 38 21.50 2.11 0.15
C GLN A 38 21.04 1.45 -1.16
N SER A 39 21.43 0.20 -1.41
CA SER A 39 21.00 -0.55 -2.59
C SER A 39 19.49 -0.77 -2.64
N ILE A 40 18.85 -1.04 -1.50
CA ILE A 40 17.40 -1.21 -1.40
C ILE A 40 16.70 0.12 -1.65
N ARG A 41 17.14 1.19 -0.97
CA ARG A 41 16.61 2.54 -1.20
C ARG A 41 16.69 2.94 -2.65
N GLN A 42 17.86 2.79 -3.26
CA GLN A 42 18.08 3.17 -4.66
C GLN A 42 17.20 2.37 -5.62
N THR A 43 17.00 1.07 -5.37
CA THR A 43 16.11 0.24 -6.19
C THR A 43 14.67 0.76 -6.18
N HIS A 44 14.15 1.10 -5.01
CA HIS A 44 12.79 1.61 -4.88
C HIS A 44 12.64 3.04 -5.42
N ILE A 45 13.63 3.90 -5.19
CA ILE A 45 13.67 5.26 -5.76
C ILE A 45 13.64 5.20 -7.30
N THR A 46 14.41 4.30 -7.91
CA THR A 46 14.38 4.10 -9.38
C THR A 46 13.00 3.66 -9.86
N ARG A 47 12.35 2.71 -9.17
CA ARG A 47 10.97 2.28 -9.51
C ARG A 47 9.96 3.42 -9.37
N GLY A 48 10.12 4.29 -8.37
CA GLY A 48 9.30 5.49 -8.23
C GLY A 48 9.48 6.46 -9.40
N LYS A 49 10.74 6.69 -9.81
CA LYS A 49 11.06 7.56 -10.95
C LYS A 49 10.47 7.03 -12.26
N GLU A 50 10.54 5.72 -12.49
CA GLU A 50 9.88 5.08 -13.64
C GLU A 50 8.36 5.24 -13.59
N ALA A 51 7.78 5.20 -12.39
CA ALA A 51 6.33 5.34 -12.17
C ALA A 51 5.80 6.78 -12.35
N LEU A 52 6.66 7.82 -12.35
CA LEU A 52 6.22 9.22 -12.52
C LEU A 52 5.51 9.47 -13.85
N ASN A 53 5.91 8.73 -14.90
CA ASN A 53 5.34 8.87 -16.24
C ASN A 53 4.17 7.90 -16.49
N TYR A 54 3.65 7.25 -15.44
CA TYR A 54 2.55 6.31 -15.60
C TYR A 54 1.25 7.02 -15.95
N GLU A 55 0.65 6.66 -17.08
CA GLU A 55 -0.69 7.09 -17.43
C GLU A 55 -1.71 6.30 -16.61
N TRP A 56 -2.53 7.01 -15.82
CA TRP A 56 -3.51 6.40 -14.95
C TRP A 56 -4.76 5.98 -15.72
N PRO A 57 -4.99 4.67 -15.94
CA PRO A 57 -6.14 4.23 -16.72
C PRO A 57 -7.43 4.42 -15.93
N THR A 58 -8.45 4.97 -16.58
CA THR A 58 -9.81 4.96 -16.06
C THR A 58 -10.34 3.53 -16.05
N ILE A 59 -10.85 3.08 -14.90
CA ILE A 59 -11.56 1.80 -14.83
C ILE A 59 -12.98 2.04 -15.35
N LEU A 60 -13.22 1.65 -16.59
CA LEU A 60 -14.51 1.84 -17.26
C LEU A 60 -15.63 1.04 -16.57
N ALA A 61 -16.85 1.58 -16.57
CA ALA A 61 -18.04 0.90 -16.07
C ALA A 61 -18.24 -0.49 -16.69
N VAL A 62 -17.84 -0.67 -17.96
CA VAL A 62 -17.91 -1.96 -18.67
C VAL A 62 -17.14 -3.07 -17.94
N ARG A 63 -16.03 -2.72 -17.26
CA ARG A 63 -15.19 -3.68 -16.53
C ARG A 63 -15.89 -4.23 -15.28
N PHE A 64 -16.79 -3.46 -14.69
CA PHE A 64 -17.62 -3.94 -13.58
C PHE A 64 -18.70 -4.91 -14.08
N LEU A 65 -19.21 -4.67 -15.29
CA LEU A 65 -20.23 -5.53 -15.90
C LEU A 65 -19.67 -6.84 -16.46
N ASP A 66 -18.36 -6.93 -16.72
CA ASP A 66 -17.70 -8.16 -17.19
C ASP A 66 -18.03 -9.33 -16.25
N PHE A 67 -17.97 -9.15 -14.93
CA PHE A 67 -18.32 -10.20 -13.96
C PHE A 67 -19.78 -10.67 -14.09
N ILE A 68 -20.72 -9.75 -14.34
CA ILE A 68 -22.13 -10.10 -14.52
C ILE A 68 -22.38 -10.80 -15.86
N ARG A 69 -21.61 -10.45 -16.90
CA ARG A 69 -21.82 -10.92 -18.27
C ARG A 69 -21.21 -12.29 -18.54
N ASP A 70 -19.98 -12.52 -18.09
CA ASP A 70 -19.24 -13.74 -18.40
C ASP A 70 -18.46 -14.31 -17.19
N GLY A 71 -18.69 -13.76 -15.98
CA GLY A 71 -18.00 -14.18 -14.76
C GLY A 71 -16.55 -13.70 -14.66
N ASN A 72 -16.03 -12.94 -15.63
CA ASN A 72 -14.63 -12.52 -15.63
C ASN A 72 -14.38 -11.31 -14.72
N ARG A 73 -13.74 -11.56 -13.58
CA ARG A 73 -13.30 -10.51 -12.63
C ARG A 73 -11.90 -9.97 -12.94
N ASP A 74 -11.10 -10.72 -13.69
CA ASP A 74 -9.69 -10.44 -13.92
C ASP A 74 -9.48 -9.15 -14.72
N ARG A 75 -10.37 -8.84 -15.67
CA ARG A 75 -10.31 -7.60 -16.47
C ARG A 75 -10.41 -6.34 -15.63
N TYR A 76 -11.24 -6.36 -14.58
CA TYR A 76 -11.30 -5.26 -13.61
C TYR A 76 -10.08 -5.27 -12.69
N GLN A 77 -9.76 -6.46 -12.16
CA GLN A 77 -8.72 -6.64 -11.16
C GLN A 77 -7.35 -6.19 -11.66
N SER A 78 -6.99 -6.54 -12.89
CA SER A 78 -5.69 -6.20 -13.48
C SER A 78 -5.46 -4.69 -13.48
N VAL A 79 -6.44 -3.91 -13.95
CA VAL A 79 -6.35 -2.44 -13.99
C VAL A 79 -6.31 -1.85 -12.58
N SER A 80 -7.17 -2.35 -11.67
CA SER A 80 -7.21 -1.89 -10.28
C SER A 80 -5.90 -2.15 -9.54
N PHE A 81 -5.32 -3.34 -9.72
CA PHE A 81 -4.11 -3.76 -9.02
C PHE A 81 -2.87 -3.07 -9.59
N GLU A 82 -2.84 -2.85 -10.91
CA GLU A 82 -1.73 -2.12 -11.52
C GLU A 82 -1.68 -0.66 -11.02
N ARG A 83 -2.82 0.03 -10.97
CA ARG A 83 -2.90 1.37 -10.35
C ARG A 83 -2.38 1.35 -8.92
N ARG A 84 -2.77 0.35 -8.11
CA ARG A 84 -2.27 0.21 -6.74
C ARG A 84 -0.76 -0.01 -6.70
N ARG A 85 -0.22 -0.86 -7.58
CA ARG A 85 1.22 -1.16 -7.66
C ARG A 85 2.04 0.09 -7.99
N ILE A 86 1.59 0.89 -8.95
CA ILE A 86 2.24 2.15 -9.33
C ILE A 86 2.20 3.15 -8.17
N LEU A 87 1.05 3.29 -7.50
CA LEU A 87 0.94 4.17 -6.33
C LEU A 87 1.91 3.74 -5.21
N VAL A 88 1.99 2.45 -4.94
CA VAL A 88 2.93 1.91 -3.94
C VAL A 88 4.39 2.23 -4.32
N ASN A 89 4.77 2.10 -5.59
CA ASN A 89 6.11 2.47 -6.04
C ASN A 89 6.42 3.95 -5.79
N LEU A 90 5.48 4.84 -6.10
CA LEU A 90 5.63 6.27 -5.86
C LEU A 90 5.77 6.60 -4.37
N VAL A 91 4.85 6.08 -3.54
CA VAL A 91 4.83 6.36 -2.10
C VAL A 91 6.08 5.82 -1.40
N ILE A 92 6.46 4.57 -1.68
CA ILE A 92 7.63 3.96 -1.04
C ILE A 92 8.93 4.64 -1.50
N ALA A 93 9.01 5.03 -2.77
CA ALA A 93 10.14 5.81 -3.26
C ALA A 93 10.26 7.13 -2.52
N GLU A 94 9.15 7.87 -2.34
CA GLU A 94 9.16 9.15 -1.63
C GLU A 94 9.51 8.98 -0.16
N CYS A 95 8.98 7.96 0.53
CA CYS A 95 9.39 7.66 1.90
C CYS A 95 10.92 7.46 2.01
N MET A 96 11.54 6.82 1.02
CA MET A 96 13.00 6.58 1.00
C MET A 96 13.82 7.80 0.53
N GLU A 97 13.28 8.64 -0.36
CA GLU A 97 13.95 9.83 -0.90
C GLU A 97 13.81 11.05 0.03
N GLY A 98 12.60 11.34 0.51
CA GLY A 98 12.29 12.38 1.48
C GLY A 98 12.51 13.81 0.95
N LYS A 99 12.03 14.11 -0.26
CA LYS A 99 12.29 15.40 -0.94
C LYS A 99 11.05 16.16 -1.41
N GLY A 100 9.85 15.58 -1.30
CA GLY A 100 8.60 16.19 -1.77
C GLY A 100 8.46 16.11 -3.28
#